data_AF-E6KTE2-F1
#
_entry.id   AF-E6KTE2-F1
#
_cell.length_a   1.000
_cell.length_b   1.000
_cell.length_c   1.000
_cell.angle_alpha   90.00
_cell.angle_beta   90.00
_cell.angle_gamma   90.00
#
_symmetry.space_group_name_H-M   'P 1'
#
loop_
_entity.id
_entity.type
_entity.pdbx_description
1 polymer ?
#
loop_
_entity_poly.entity_id
_entity_poly.type
_entity_poly.pdbx_seq_one_letter_code
_entity_poly.pdbx_strand_id
1 'polypeptide(L)'
;MTDPNAPLREVRRWMRVSTPVNKVAAAGLRGRLPQISGPLVIGALGVGAIGAGIAWRALASTRGTGRTQRFVDLASAALESRFPTSGAEAPSSGLTREDGAGRPGRARRARRAINVEVGEGFGRPSLVSIDVVVPAGDTLVDATDAAQALDVITRAVWNNPEMAPVSVRARVLEAHGGADDLEAPGVQTDTVADMSVLGFADEIARPDELYHRYGPPECDPAWRP
;
A
#
# COMPACT_ATOMS: atom_id res chain seq x y z
N MET A 1 4.89 -64.96 49.46
CA MET A 1 4.32 -65.75 48.34
C MET A 1 3.74 -64.76 47.34
N THR A 2 4.47 -64.42 46.26
CA THR A 2 4.33 -64.96 44.89
C THR A 2 2.90 -64.81 44.35
N ASP A 3 2.60 -64.28 43.17
CA ASP A 3 3.36 -63.70 42.06
C ASP A 3 2.35 -62.87 41.23
N PRO A 4 2.81 -61.92 40.40
CA PRO A 4 2.02 -61.03 39.56
C PRO A 4 1.63 -61.73 38.25
N ASN A 5 0.45 -61.43 37.69
CA ASN A 5 0.29 -61.50 36.24
C ASN A 5 -1.00 -60.85 35.74
N ALA A 6 -0.78 -60.10 34.67
CA ALA A 6 -1.66 -59.87 33.54
C ALA A 6 -2.62 -58.65 33.55
N PRO A 7 -2.68 -57.93 32.41
CA PRO A 7 -2.52 -56.48 32.40
C PRO A 7 -3.52 -55.77 31.48
N LEU A 8 -3.32 -54.46 31.26
CA LEU A 8 -3.81 -53.67 30.12
C LEU A 8 -5.34 -53.54 29.95
N ARG A 9 -5.93 -52.56 30.64
CA ARG A 9 -7.12 -51.87 30.14
C ARG A 9 -6.82 -50.39 29.88
N GLU A 10 -6.53 -50.14 28.60
CA GLU A 10 -7.00 -48.98 27.82
C GLU A 10 -6.41 -47.60 28.13
N VAL A 11 -5.11 -47.46 27.87
CA VAL A 11 -4.55 -46.21 27.29
C VAL A 11 -4.76 -46.27 25.78
N ARG A 12 -5.93 -45.87 25.27
CA ARG A 12 -6.16 -45.54 23.85
C ARG A 12 -7.32 -44.55 23.68
N ARG A 13 -7.08 -43.28 24.01
CA ARG A 13 -7.84 -42.17 23.40
C ARG A 13 -6.90 -41.10 22.85
N TRP A 14 -5.96 -41.54 22.02
CA TRP A 14 -5.34 -40.72 20.99
C TRP A 14 -5.96 -41.14 19.65
N MET A 15 -7.05 -40.47 19.28
CA MET A 15 -7.54 -40.47 17.91
C MET A 15 -7.38 -39.06 17.37
N ARG A 16 -6.27 -38.88 16.65
CA ARG A 16 -6.14 -38.18 15.38
C ARG A 16 -7.25 -37.17 15.08
N VAL A 17 -7.01 -35.90 15.41
CA VAL A 17 -7.59 -34.79 14.64
C VAL A 17 -6.59 -34.49 13.54
N SER A 18 -6.69 -35.30 12.48
CA SER A 18 -6.02 -35.03 11.21
C SER A 18 -6.73 -33.88 10.50
N THR A 19 -5.91 -33.01 9.92
CA THR A 19 -6.21 -31.81 9.15
C THR A 19 -7.36 -31.92 8.14
N PRO A 20 -8.06 -30.80 7.86
CA PRO A 20 -9.25 -30.76 7.02
C PRO A 20 -8.87 -31.01 5.56
N VAL A 21 -9.44 -32.08 4.96
CA VAL A 21 -9.42 -32.29 3.51
C VAL A 21 -10.83 -32.02 3.01
N ASN A 22 -11.00 -30.86 2.40
CA ASN A 22 -12.23 -30.47 1.73
C ASN A 22 -12.37 -31.34 0.47
N LYS A 23 -13.03 -32.50 0.59
CA LYS A 23 -13.35 -33.34 -0.56
C LYS A 23 -14.63 -32.82 -1.20
N VAL A 24 -14.40 -32.06 -2.26
CA VAL A 24 -15.34 -31.63 -3.30
C VAL A 24 -16.34 -32.74 -3.61
N ALA A 25 -17.60 -32.54 -3.22
CA ALA A 25 -18.75 -33.24 -3.78
C ALA A 25 -19.28 -32.40 -4.96
N ALA A 26 -18.62 -32.50 -6.10
CA ALA A 26 -19.16 -32.03 -7.37
C ALA A 26 -19.80 -33.23 -8.07
N ALA A 27 -21.13 -33.31 -7.95
CA ALA A 27 -21.97 -34.19 -8.73
C ALA A 27 -21.86 -33.85 -10.22
N GLY A 28 -22.07 -34.86 -11.05
CA GLY A 28 -21.64 -34.89 -12.45
C GLY A 28 -22.20 -33.80 -13.37
N LEU A 29 -21.38 -33.44 -14.35
CA LEU A 29 -21.83 -33.10 -15.68
C LEU A 29 -20.75 -33.46 -16.69
N ARG A 30 -21.12 -34.33 -17.62
CA ARG A 30 -20.35 -34.72 -18.80
C ARG A 30 -20.18 -33.50 -19.71
N GLY A 31 -18.94 -33.13 -20.00
CA GLY A 31 -18.57 -32.15 -21.02
C GLY A 31 -17.11 -32.36 -21.38
N ARG A 32 -16.81 -32.45 -22.68
CA ARG A 32 -15.52 -32.86 -23.27
C ARG A 32 -14.31 -32.17 -22.62
N LEU A 33 -13.29 -32.97 -22.27
CA LEU A 33 -11.93 -32.48 -22.00
C LEU A 33 -11.27 -32.07 -23.34
N PRO A 34 -10.84 -30.81 -23.52
CA PRO A 34 -9.98 -30.44 -24.64
C PRO A 34 -8.58 -31.01 -24.37
N GLN A 35 -8.20 -31.98 -25.19
CA GLN A 35 -6.89 -32.61 -25.19
C GLN A 35 -5.87 -31.63 -25.78
N ILE A 36 -5.08 -30.96 -24.94
CA ILE A 36 -3.97 -30.10 -25.38
C ILE A 36 -2.80 -31.01 -25.76
N SER A 37 -2.87 -31.60 -26.95
CA SER A 37 -1.75 -32.25 -27.62
C SER A 37 -1.07 -31.20 -28.50
N GLY A 38 -0.03 -30.54 -27.99
CA GLY A 38 0.72 -29.56 -28.78
C GLY A 38 2.01 -29.10 -28.10
N PRO A 39 3.19 -29.65 -28.47
CA PRO A 39 4.50 -29.20 -28.00
C PRO A 39 4.84 -27.74 -28.38
N LEU A 40 4.02 -27.11 -29.23
CA LEU A 40 4.17 -25.71 -29.66
C LEU A 40 3.48 -24.69 -28.74
N VAL A 41 2.74 -25.12 -27.71
CA VAL A 41 2.13 -24.21 -26.71
C VAL A 41 3.06 -23.96 -25.51
N ILE A 42 4.11 -24.78 -25.33
CA ILE A 42 5.11 -24.65 -24.25
C ILE A 42 6.22 -23.64 -24.62
N GLY A 43 6.27 -23.20 -25.88
CA GLY A 43 7.28 -22.29 -26.44
C GLY A 43 6.95 -20.79 -26.36
N ALA A 44 6.13 -20.35 -25.39
CA ALA A 44 5.95 -18.94 -25.05
C ALA A 44 6.46 -18.74 -23.60
N LEU A 45 7.78 -18.63 -23.41
CA LEU A 45 8.46 -17.33 -23.29
C LEU A 45 7.75 -16.47 -22.21
N GLY A 46 8.15 -16.48 -20.94
CA GLY A 46 9.52 -16.50 -20.47
C GLY A 46 10.18 -15.12 -20.61
N VAL A 47 9.52 -14.05 -20.15
CA VAL A 47 10.10 -12.71 -19.92
C VAL A 47 9.30 -12.02 -18.80
N GLY A 48 9.97 -11.51 -17.76
CA GLY A 48 9.39 -10.50 -16.87
C GLY A 48 9.21 -10.88 -15.40
N ALA A 49 10.25 -11.33 -14.72
CA ALA A 49 10.36 -11.10 -13.28
C ALA A 49 10.77 -9.63 -13.07
N ILE A 50 9.80 -8.75 -12.81
CA ILE A 50 9.87 -7.44 -12.12
C ILE A 50 8.46 -6.83 -12.25
N GLY A 51 7.78 -6.58 -11.13
CA GLY A 51 6.48 -5.87 -11.12
C GLY A 51 5.31 -6.59 -10.45
N ALA A 52 5.52 -7.27 -9.32
CA ALA A 52 4.44 -7.90 -8.55
C ALA A 52 3.55 -6.91 -7.75
N GLY A 53 3.47 -5.64 -8.14
CA GLY A 53 2.81 -4.58 -7.37
C GLY A 53 1.49 -4.03 -7.90
N ILE A 54 1.07 -4.34 -9.14
CA ILE A 54 0.13 -3.45 -9.88
C ILE A 54 -1.23 -4.06 -10.24
N ALA A 55 -1.70 -5.14 -9.58
CA ALA A 55 -2.96 -5.79 -9.95
C ALA A 55 -4.12 -5.70 -8.94
N TRP A 56 -4.00 -4.99 -7.80
CA TRP A 56 -5.03 -5.03 -6.75
C TRP A 56 -6.05 -3.89 -6.72
N ARG A 57 -5.89 -2.85 -7.55
CA ARG A 57 -6.72 -1.63 -7.42
C ARG A 57 -8.15 -1.70 -7.97
N ALA A 58 -8.51 -2.76 -8.71
CA ALA A 58 -9.87 -2.91 -9.22
C ALA A 58 -10.88 -3.46 -8.20
N LEU A 59 -10.42 -3.95 -7.03
CA LEU A 59 -11.30 -4.58 -6.02
C LEU A 59 -11.39 -3.83 -4.69
N ALA A 60 -10.65 -2.74 -4.48
CA ALA A 60 -10.53 -2.09 -3.17
C ALA A 60 -11.31 -0.78 -2.99
N SER A 61 -11.95 -0.22 -4.03
CA SER A 61 -12.67 1.06 -3.90
C SER A 61 -14.15 0.84 -3.60
N THR A 62 -14.55 0.67 -2.33
CA THR A 62 -15.91 0.99 -1.80
C THR A 62 -16.10 0.62 -0.31
N ARG A 63 -15.09 0.77 0.56
CA ARG A 63 -15.33 0.70 2.01
C ARG A 63 -14.42 1.65 2.78
N GLY A 64 -14.97 2.81 3.17
CA GLY A 64 -14.34 3.76 4.09
C GLY A 64 -14.05 5.16 3.52
N THR A 65 -15.01 5.80 2.85
CA THR A 65 -14.76 7.08 2.14
C THR A 65 -14.39 8.25 3.05
N GLY A 66 -14.79 8.26 4.33
CA GLY A 66 -14.43 9.36 5.23
C GLY A 66 -13.01 9.26 5.80
N ARG A 67 -12.64 8.08 6.31
CA ARG A 67 -11.37 7.91 7.02
C ARG A 67 -10.17 7.93 6.07
N THR A 68 -10.24 7.16 4.99
CA THR A 68 -9.16 7.15 3.99
C THR A 68 -8.93 8.55 3.44
N GLN A 69 -10.00 9.30 3.16
CA GLN A 69 -9.88 10.69 2.70
C GLN A 69 -9.17 11.59 3.72
N ARG A 70 -9.46 11.46 5.03
CA ARG A 70 -8.74 12.23 6.06
C ARG A 70 -7.25 11.93 6.08
N PHE A 71 -6.84 10.68 5.85
CA PHE A 71 -5.43 10.34 5.72
C PHE A 71 -4.81 10.84 4.41
N VAL A 72 -5.56 10.85 3.29
CA VAL A 72 -5.13 11.51 2.05
C VAL A 72 -4.88 13.00 2.31
N ASP A 73 -5.84 13.68 2.95
CA ASP A 73 -5.75 15.11 3.24
C ASP A 73 -4.56 15.41 4.18
N LEU A 74 -4.36 14.57 5.20
CA LEU A 74 -3.25 14.67 6.15
C LEU A 74 -1.89 14.49 5.48
N ALA A 75 -1.72 13.43 4.68
CA ALA A 75 -0.48 13.17 3.96
C ALA A 75 -0.20 14.25 2.91
N SER A 76 -1.24 14.70 2.19
CA SER A 76 -1.15 15.77 1.20
C SER A 76 -0.74 17.10 1.84
N ALA A 77 -1.37 17.46 2.97
CA ALA A 77 -1.05 18.69 3.69
C ALA A 77 0.38 18.66 4.25
N ALA A 78 0.80 17.53 4.83
CA ALA A 78 2.16 17.35 5.33
C ALA A 78 3.18 17.50 4.19
N LEU A 79 2.94 16.86 3.04
CA LEU A 79 3.83 16.95 1.90
C LEU A 79 3.89 18.36 1.32
N GLU A 80 2.75 18.98 1.04
CA GLU A 80 2.70 20.32 0.42
C GLU A 80 3.29 21.40 1.34
N SER A 81 3.17 21.25 2.66
CA SER A 81 3.77 22.18 3.62
C SER A 81 5.31 22.23 3.56
N ARG A 82 5.95 21.12 3.20
CA ARG A 82 7.41 20.98 3.20
C ARG A 82 8.02 20.99 1.80
N PHE A 83 7.29 20.43 0.83
CA PHE A 83 7.70 20.28 -0.55
C PHE A 83 6.63 20.89 -1.46
N PRO A 84 6.45 22.22 -1.43
CA PRO A 84 5.39 22.86 -2.20
C PRO A 84 5.60 22.60 -3.69
N THR A 85 4.54 22.20 -4.37
CA THR A 85 4.60 22.14 -5.83
C THR A 85 4.65 23.57 -6.35
N SER A 86 5.76 23.95 -6.99
CA SER A 86 5.94 25.28 -7.60
C SER A 86 4.94 25.43 -8.76
N GLY A 87 3.69 25.74 -8.43
CA GLY A 87 2.56 25.65 -9.36
C GLY A 87 1.18 25.60 -8.71
N ALA A 88 1.05 25.53 -7.37
CA ALA A 88 -0.22 25.78 -6.71
C ALA A 88 -0.62 27.25 -6.91
N GLU A 89 -1.34 27.50 -8.00
CA GLU A 89 -2.02 28.77 -8.27
C GLU A 89 -2.84 29.12 -7.04
N ALA A 90 -2.49 30.22 -6.38
CA ALA A 90 -3.27 30.80 -5.31
C ALA A 90 -4.74 30.89 -5.76
N PRO A 91 -5.74 30.67 -4.88
CA PRO A 91 -7.13 30.85 -5.26
C PRO A 91 -7.29 32.29 -5.77
N SER A 92 -7.50 32.42 -7.08
CA SER A 92 -7.67 33.71 -7.74
C SER A 92 -8.94 34.37 -7.23
N SER A 93 -8.82 35.15 -6.15
CA SER A 93 -9.73 36.26 -5.91
C SER A 93 -9.47 37.30 -7.00
N GLY A 94 -10.36 37.36 -7.98
CA GLY A 94 -10.32 38.41 -9.00
C GLY A 94 -11.23 38.14 -10.19
N LEU A 95 -12.40 38.77 -10.18
CA LEU A 95 -13.15 39.12 -11.39
C LEU A 95 -12.18 39.68 -12.46
N THR A 96 -12.22 39.16 -13.69
CA THR A 96 -12.34 39.97 -14.92
C THR A 96 -12.46 39.09 -16.18
N ARG A 97 -13.62 39.25 -16.84
CA ARG A 97 -13.89 39.43 -18.29
C ARG A 97 -13.06 38.65 -19.33
N GLU A 98 -13.80 37.97 -20.20
CA GLU A 98 -13.39 37.37 -21.47
C GLU A 98 -12.75 38.40 -22.43
N ASP A 99 -11.58 38.07 -22.99
CA ASP A 99 -11.24 38.30 -24.40
C ASP A 99 -9.87 37.71 -24.78
N GLY A 100 -9.78 37.09 -25.96
CA GLY A 100 -8.59 37.17 -26.82
C GLY A 100 -7.50 36.09 -26.75
N ALA A 101 -7.50 35.24 -27.77
CA ALA A 101 -6.34 34.76 -28.53
C ALA A 101 -5.22 33.95 -27.83
N GLY A 102 -5.22 32.64 -28.10
CA GLY A 102 -4.04 31.83 -28.46
C GLY A 102 -2.79 31.98 -27.60
N ARG A 103 -2.69 31.18 -26.52
CA ARG A 103 -1.40 30.84 -25.91
C ARG A 103 -1.19 29.32 -26.01
N PRO A 104 -0.09 28.84 -26.62
CA PRO A 104 0.21 27.41 -26.64
C PRO A 104 0.45 26.93 -25.20
N GLY A 105 0.01 25.70 -24.95
CA GLY A 105 -0.20 25.10 -23.63
C GLY A 105 0.76 25.56 -22.54
N ARG A 106 0.22 26.27 -21.54
CA ARG A 106 0.81 26.27 -20.21
C ARG A 106 0.73 24.82 -19.76
N ALA A 107 1.81 24.06 -19.95
CA ALA A 107 1.91 22.67 -19.54
C ALA A 107 1.30 22.59 -18.13
N ARG A 108 0.19 21.88 -18.02
CA ARG A 108 -0.42 21.54 -16.73
C ARG A 108 0.67 20.75 -16.03
N ARG A 109 1.54 21.42 -15.27
CA ARG A 109 2.64 20.78 -14.57
C ARG A 109 1.98 19.70 -13.72
N ALA A 110 2.32 18.46 -14.02
CA ALA A 110 1.64 17.29 -13.50
C ALA A 110 1.61 17.38 -11.98
N ARG A 111 0.40 17.33 -11.41
CA ARG A 111 0.23 17.32 -9.96
C ARG A 111 0.65 15.95 -9.46
N ARG A 112 1.33 15.90 -8.32
CA ARG A 112 1.61 14.64 -7.62
C ARG A 112 0.29 13.94 -7.30
N ALA A 113 0.25 12.63 -7.46
CA ALA A 113 -0.88 11.80 -7.03
C ALA A 113 -0.55 11.14 -5.70
N ILE A 114 -1.47 11.21 -4.73
CA ILE A 114 -1.28 10.61 -3.41
C ILE A 114 -2.36 9.56 -3.20
N ASN A 115 -1.94 8.31 -3.17
CA ASN A 115 -2.83 7.17 -3.01
C ASN A 115 -2.70 6.65 -1.59
N VAL A 116 -3.79 6.69 -0.83
CA VAL A 116 -3.83 6.16 0.54
C VAL A 116 -4.84 5.03 0.64
N GLU A 117 -4.43 3.96 1.32
CA GLU A 117 -5.28 2.85 1.70
C GLU A 117 -5.15 2.60 3.21
N VAL A 118 -6.28 2.46 3.89
CA VAL A 118 -6.33 2.15 5.33
C VAL A 118 -6.90 0.75 5.48
N GLY A 119 -6.03 -0.21 5.80
CA GLY A 119 -6.39 -1.59 6.06
C GLY A 119 -6.59 -1.84 7.55
N GLU A 120 -7.75 -2.36 7.93
CA GLU A 120 -8.01 -2.82 9.29
C GLU A 120 -7.62 -4.30 9.43
N GLY A 121 -6.76 -4.60 10.41
CA GLY A 121 -6.34 -5.98 10.71
C GLY A 121 -7.05 -6.53 11.94
N PHE A 122 -7.53 -7.77 11.87
CA PHE A 122 -8.04 -8.46 13.07
C PHE A 122 -6.90 -8.71 14.07
N GLY A 123 -6.97 -8.05 15.22
CA GLY A 123 -5.97 -8.18 16.30
C GLY A 123 -4.58 -7.64 15.93
N ARG A 124 -4.47 -6.87 14.84
CA ARG A 124 -3.24 -6.19 14.42
C ARG A 124 -3.50 -4.69 14.31
N PRO A 125 -2.48 -3.84 14.54
CA PRO A 125 -2.58 -2.42 14.24
C PRO A 125 -3.07 -2.19 12.80
N SER A 126 -3.89 -1.15 12.61
CA SER A 126 -4.34 -0.76 11.28
C SER A 126 -3.14 -0.37 10.42
N LEU A 127 -3.11 -0.81 9.16
CA LEU A 127 -2.07 -0.47 8.20
C LEU A 127 -2.52 0.74 7.37
N VAL A 128 -1.77 1.82 7.44
CA VAL A 128 -1.91 2.96 6.53
C VAL A 128 -0.85 2.83 5.44
N SER A 129 -1.28 2.62 4.21
CA SER A 129 -0.44 2.45 3.04
C SER A 129 -0.53 3.67 2.14
N ILE A 130 0.61 4.29 1.83
CA ILE A 130 0.70 5.58 1.13
C ILE A 130 1.66 5.43 -0.05
N ASP A 131 1.17 5.67 -1.26
CA ASP A 131 2.00 5.73 -2.46
C ASP A 131 1.91 7.15 -3.04
N VAL A 132 3.04 7.86 -3.02
CA VAL A 132 3.17 9.21 -3.62
C VAL A 132 3.78 9.06 -5.00
N VAL A 133 2.99 9.31 -6.04
CA VAL A 133 3.41 9.24 -7.43
C VAL A 133 3.76 10.64 -7.93
N VAL A 134 4.99 10.81 -8.41
CA VAL A 134 5.54 12.09 -8.85
C VAL A 134 5.88 12.07 -10.33
N PRO A 135 5.71 13.18 -11.05
CA PRO A 135 6.12 13.25 -12.45
C PRO A 135 7.64 13.30 -12.59
N ALA A 136 8.14 12.90 -13.75
CA ALA A 136 9.55 13.06 -14.09
C ALA A 136 9.97 14.54 -13.96
N GLY A 137 11.07 14.78 -13.24
CA GLY A 137 11.58 16.13 -12.95
C GLY A 137 10.97 16.83 -11.74
N ASP A 138 10.15 16.15 -10.93
CA ASP A 138 9.80 16.62 -9.59
C ASP A 138 11.02 16.60 -8.65
N THR A 139 11.05 17.45 -7.63
CA THR A 139 12.12 17.46 -6.61
C THR A 139 12.22 16.13 -5.87
N LEU A 140 11.09 15.44 -5.69
CA LEU A 140 11.02 14.15 -5.00
C LEU A 140 11.59 12.98 -5.82
N VAL A 141 12.10 13.23 -7.03
CA VAL A 141 12.93 12.26 -7.74
C VAL A 141 14.33 12.19 -7.11
N ASP A 142 14.78 13.23 -6.41
CA ASP A 142 15.99 13.16 -5.60
C ASP A 142 15.76 12.30 -4.34
N ALA A 143 16.65 11.34 -4.11
CA ALA A 143 16.51 10.38 -3.01
C ALA A 143 16.53 11.05 -1.63
N THR A 144 17.24 12.17 -1.46
CA THR A 144 17.32 12.89 -0.19
C THR A 144 16.01 13.60 0.11
N ASP A 145 15.45 14.27 -0.89
CA ASP A 145 14.14 14.94 -0.76
C ASP A 145 13.01 13.93 -0.60
N ALA A 146 13.07 12.80 -1.33
CA ALA A 146 12.15 11.68 -1.18
C ALA A 146 12.18 11.10 0.25
N ALA A 147 13.37 10.88 0.81
CA ALA A 147 13.52 10.40 2.19
C ALA A 147 12.94 11.39 3.20
N GLN A 148 13.21 12.69 3.04
CA GLN A 148 12.63 13.72 3.91
C GLN A 148 11.10 13.79 3.78
N ALA A 149 10.55 13.64 2.57
CA ALA A 149 9.12 13.57 2.34
C ALA A 149 8.49 12.37 3.05
N LEU A 150 9.11 11.19 2.98
CA LEU A 150 8.66 10.00 3.70
C LEU A 150 8.68 10.21 5.22
N ASP A 151 9.72 10.83 5.79
CA ASP A 151 9.77 11.11 7.24
C ASP A 151 8.62 12.02 7.68
N VAL A 152 8.37 13.10 6.91
CA VAL A 152 7.31 14.06 7.19
C VAL A 152 5.92 13.42 7.10
N ILE A 153 5.64 12.68 6.03
CA ILE A 153 4.35 12.00 5.84
C ILE A 153 4.15 10.94 6.92
N THR A 154 5.17 10.12 7.18
CA THR A 154 5.08 9.04 8.18
C THR A 154 4.80 9.62 9.56
N ARG A 155 5.50 10.69 9.94
CA ARG A 155 5.27 11.36 11.22
C ARG A 155 3.86 11.92 11.34
N ALA A 156 3.36 12.58 10.29
CA ALA A 156 2.01 13.13 10.27
C ALA A 156 0.97 12.01 10.46
N VAL A 157 1.16 10.88 9.76
CA VAL A 157 0.26 9.72 9.83
C VAL A 157 0.37 9.01 11.19
N TRP A 158 1.55 8.91 11.78
CA TRP A 158 1.73 8.39 13.13
C TRP A 158 0.99 9.24 14.17
N ASN A 159 1.04 10.57 14.02
CA ASN A 159 0.36 11.54 14.88
C ASN A 159 -1.08 11.85 14.42
N ASN A 160 -1.71 10.96 13.64
CA ASN A 160 -3.08 11.18 13.18
C ASN A 160 -4.07 11.27 14.36
N PRO A 161 -5.14 12.06 14.25
CA PRO A 161 -6.15 12.21 15.31
C PRO A 161 -7.18 11.06 15.36
N GLU A 162 -7.15 10.11 14.44
CA GLU A 162 -8.22 9.13 14.24
C GLU A 162 -8.02 7.84 15.04
N MET A 163 -6.79 7.31 15.08
CA MET A 163 -6.48 6.02 15.67
C MET A 163 -5.00 5.85 16.01
N ALA A 164 -4.75 5.12 17.10
CA ALA A 164 -3.47 4.53 17.44
C ALA A 164 -3.67 3.14 18.06
N PRO A 165 -2.69 2.23 17.93
CA PRO A 165 -1.51 2.35 17.08
C PRO A 165 -1.80 2.06 15.60
N VAL A 166 -1.00 2.64 14.70
CA VAL A 166 -1.01 2.33 13.26
C VAL A 166 0.36 1.83 12.80
N SER A 167 0.36 0.90 11.85
CA SER A 167 1.55 0.58 11.05
C SER A 167 1.52 1.45 9.79
N VAL A 168 2.69 1.87 9.29
CA VAL A 168 2.77 2.77 8.13
C VAL A 168 3.64 2.16 7.04
N ARG A 169 3.09 2.05 5.83
CA ARG A 169 3.84 1.78 4.59
C ARG A 169 3.81 3.04 3.76
N ALA A 170 4.96 3.62 3.42
CA ALA A 170 5.01 4.78 2.53
C ALA A 170 6.10 4.62 1.47
N ARG A 171 5.79 5.04 0.24
CA ARG A 171 6.71 5.00 -0.90
C ARG A 171 6.57 6.25 -1.76
N VAL A 172 7.70 6.68 -2.31
CA VAL A 172 7.77 7.69 -3.38
C VAL A 172 8.09 6.97 -4.69
N LEU A 173 7.25 7.21 -5.69
CA LEU A 173 7.26 6.53 -6.97
C LEU A 173 7.39 7.57 -8.09
N GLU A 174 8.34 7.40 -9.00
CA GLU A 174 8.45 8.23 -10.20
C GLU A 174 7.61 7.62 -11.32
N ALA A 175 6.78 8.44 -11.99
CA ALA A 175 5.99 8.00 -13.14
C ALA A 175 6.84 7.93 -14.41
N HIS A 176 6.82 6.77 -15.05
CA HIS A 176 7.54 6.54 -16.30
C HIS A 176 6.79 7.11 -17.51
N GLY A 177 7.54 7.55 -18.53
CA GLY A 177 6.98 7.88 -19.85
C GLY A 177 6.15 9.16 -19.95
N GLY A 178 6.18 10.02 -18.92
CA GLY A 178 5.50 11.32 -18.95
C GLY A 178 3.97 11.22 -18.94
N ALA A 179 3.41 10.29 -18.18
CA ALA A 179 1.96 10.13 -18.05
C ALA A 179 1.28 11.48 -17.69
N ASP A 180 0.32 11.90 -18.53
CA ASP A 180 -0.45 13.13 -18.31
C ASP A 180 -1.41 13.04 -17.10
N ASP A 181 -1.77 11.81 -16.73
CA ASP A 181 -2.61 11.49 -15.57
C ASP A 181 -1.91 10.45 -14.69
N LEU A 182 -1.42 10.90 -13.53
CA LEU A 182 -0.72 10.05 -12.56
C LEU A 182 -1.68 9.18 -11.73
N GLU A 183 -2.99 9.46 -11.76
CA GLU A 183 -4.01 8.70 -11.04
C GLU A 183 -4.60 7.55 -11.88
N ALA A 184 -4.28 7.54 -13.18
CA ALA A 184 -4.81 6.55 -14.11
C ALA A 184 -4.38 5.12 -13.75
N PRO A 185 -5.28 4.12 -13.87
CA PRO A 185 -4.90 2.72 -13.75
C PRO A 185 -3.86 2.33 -14.78
N GLY A 186 -2.77 1.69 -14.34
CA GLY A 186 -1.71 1.19 -15.23
C GLY A 186 -0.56 2.16 -15.49
N VAL A 187 -0.50 3.31 -14.79
CA VAL A 187 0.70 4.15 -14.79
C VAL A 187 1.90 3.31 -14.32
N GLN A 188 2.88 3.19 -15.20
CA GLN A 188 4.13 2.50 -14.88
C GLN A 188 4.96 3.41 -13.98
N THR A 189 5.42 2.86 -12.86
CA THR A 189 6.16 3.62 -11.85
C THR A 189 7.41 2.88 -11.41
N ASP A 190 8.45 3.64 -11.10
CA ASP A 190 9.69 3.15 -10.53
C ASP A 190 9.81 3.65 -9.08
N THR A 191 10.22 2.77 -8.14
CA THR A 191 10.38 3.16 -6.74
C THR A 191 11.62 4.03 -6.57
N VAL A 192 11.43 5.27 -6.12
CA VAL A 192 12.51 6.19 -5.77
C VAL A 192 12.98 5.95 -4.34
N ALA A 193 12.04 5.83 -3.41
CA ALA A 193 12.31 5.62 -1.99
C ALA A 193 11.15 4.89 -1.31
N ASP A 194 11.47 4.11 -0.27
CA ASP A 194 10.51 3.43 0.61
C ASP A 194 10.94 3.56 2.08
N MET A 195 10.20 2.96 3.01
CA MET A 195 10.48 3.07 4.44
C MET A 195 11.89 2.62 4.85
N SER A 196 12.56 1.76 4.08
CA SER A 196 13.92 1.32 4.39
C SER A 196 14.93 2.48 4.36
N VAL A 197 14.69 3.53 3.55
CA VAL A 197 15.59 4.71 3.50
C VAL A 197 15.58 5.52 4.81
N LEU A 198 14.54 5.35 5.64
CA LEU A 198 14.45 5.95 6.97
C LEU A 198 15.12 5.08 8.05
N GLY A 199 15.60 3.89 7.70
CA GLY A 199 16.21 2.93 8.60
C GLY A 199 15.22 1.96 9.25
N PHE A 200 14.00 1.84 8.74
CA PHE A 200 13.07 0.79 9.17
C PHE A 200 13.49 -0.58 8.62
N ALA A 201 13.17 -1.66 9.34
CA ALA A 201 13.62 -3.00 8.96
C ALA A 201 12.97 -3.51 7.67
N ASP A 202 11.72 -3.12 7.43
CA ASP A 202 10.89 -3.53 6.29
C ASP A 202 10.29 -2.29 5.60
N GLU A 203 9.63 -2.48 4.45
CA GLU A 203 8.82 -1.44 3.78
C GLU A 203 7.62 -0.95 4.64
N ILE A 204 7.30 -1.68 5.71
CA ILE A 204 6.22 -1.35 6.65
C ILE A 204 6.85 -1.05 8.01
N ALA A 205 6.76 0.19 8.44
CA ALA A 205 7.15 0.60 9.79
C ALA A 205 6.08 0.14 10.79
N ARG A 206 6.52 -0.64 11.79
CA ARG A 206 5.68 -1.16 12.85
C ARG A 206 5.52 -0.14 13.98
N PRO A 207 4.46 -0.24 14.82
CA PRO A 207 4.25 0.74 15.88
C PRO A 207 5.40 0.86 16.88
N ASP A 208 6.12 -0.22 17.17
CA ASP A 208 7.30 -0.21 18.05
C ASP A 208 8.46 0.57 17.44
N GLU A 209 8.71 0.42 16.14
CA GLU A 209 9.72 1.18 15.42
C GLU A 209 9.34 2.66 15.31
N LEU A 210 8.07 2.95 15.01
CA LEU A 210 7.52 4.30 14.96
C LEU A 210 7.60 4.99 16.33
N TYR A 211 7.31 4.25 17.41
CA TYR A 211 7.49 4.72 18.78
C TYR A 211 8.93 5.07 19.08
N HIS A 212 9.87 4.18 18.72
CA HIS A 212 11.28 4.42 18.96
C HIS A 212 11.78 5.67 18.22
N ARG A 213 11.27 5.93 17.01
CA ARG A 213 11.68 7.07 16.18
C ARG A 213 10.99 8.38 16.56
N TYR A 214 9.69 8.37 16.78
CA TYR A 214 8.87 9.58 16.92
C TYR A 214 8.28 9.78 18.32
N GLY A 215 8.38 8.77 19.19
CA GLY A 215 7.73 8.76 20.50
C GLY A 215 6.26 8.34 20.44
N PRO A 216 5.51 8.55 21.54
CA PRO A 216 4.10 8.20 21.60
C PRO A 216 3.28 8.99 20.56
N PRO A 217 2.25 8.38 19.94
CA PRO A 217 1.39 9.07 18.99
C PRO A 217 0.53 10.12 19.70
N GLU A 218 0.25 11.24 19.01
CA GLU A 218 -0.52 12.34 19.60
C GLU A 218 -1.96 11.97 19.99
N CYS A 219 -2.60 11.04 19.26
CA CYS A 219 -3.97 10.60 19.58
C CYS A 219 -4.05 9.71 20.81
N ASP A 220 -2.97 9.03 21.19
CA ASP A 220 -2.85 8.30 22.46
C ASP A 220 -1.43 8.47 23.06
N PRO A 221 -1.19 9.57 23.80
CA PRO A 221 0.11 9.82 24.44
C PRO A 221 0.49 8.78 25.50
N ALA A 222 -0.48 8.00 25.99
CA ALA A 222 -0.26 6.96 26.99
C ALA A 222 0.12 5.62 26.36
N TRP A 223 -0.09 5.44 25.05
CA TRP A 223 0.23 4.20 24.33
C TRP A 223 1.73 3.85 24.41
N ARG A 224 2.03 2.57 24.60
CA ARG A 224 3.38 1.99 24.64
C ARG A 224 3.37 0.64 23.90
N PRO A 225 4.47 0.28 23.20
CA PRO A 225 4.60 -1.00 22.49
C PRO A 225 4.73 -2.21 23.43
#